data_AF-A0A498G9G6-F1
#
_entry.id   AF-A0A498G9G6-F1
#
_cell.length_a   1.000
_cell.length_b   1.000
_cell.length_c   1.000
_cell.angle_alpha   90.00
_cell.angle_beta   90.00
_cell.angle_gamma   90.00
#
_symmetry.space_group_name_H-M   'P 1'
#
loop_
_entity.id
_entity.type
_entity.pdbx_description
1 polymer ?
#
loop_
_entity_poly.entity_id
_entity_poly.type
_entity_poly.pdbx_seq_one_letter_code
_entity_poly.pdbx_strand_id
1 'polypeptide(L)'
;MDFRNAWHRDTDEDVCCIACGDTVARSDAREYDKYGNRWNRDDKSFEYLCKPCYQEYCHFGRAGLEDRLEAAGAGTVSRDTFLRRYHDLAEETEQTRADGR
;
A
#
# COMPACT_ATOMS: atom_id res chain seq x y z
N MET A 1 6.89 -25.21 32.26
CA MET A 1 7.87 -24.61 31.34
C MET A 1 7.42 -24.89 29.92
N ASP A 2 6.89 -23.89 29.21
CA ASP A 2 6.38 -24.03 27.83
C ASP A 2 7.33 -23.36 26.84
N PHE A 3 8.01 -24.19 26.04
CA PHE A 3 9.04 -23.82 25.08
C PHE A 3 8.46 -23.44 23.70
N ARG A 4 7.38 -22.65 23.62
CA ARG A 4 6.70 -22.35 22.34
C ARG A 4 6.89 -20.95 21.76
N ASN A 5 7.54 -20.01 22.44
CA ASN A 5 7.65 -18.61 21.96
C ASN A 5 9.09 -18.12 21.82
N ALA A 6 9.97 -18.88 21.15
CA ALA A 6 11.35 -18.47 20.91
C ALA A 6 11.55 -17.55 19.68
N TRP A 7 10.48 -17.14 19.01
CA TRP A 7 10.52 -16.28 17.80
C TRP A 7 10.06 -14.83 18.02
N HIS A 8 9.77 -14.44 19.26
CA HIS A 8 9.44 -13.06 19.64
C HIS A 8 10.44 -12.55 20.67
N ARG A 9 11.68 -12.28 20.24
CA ARG A 9 12.64 -11.57 21.07
C ARG A 9 13.25 -10.41 20.29
N ASP A 10 12.37 -9.47 20.00
CA ASP A 10 12.68 -8.08 19.69
C ASP A 10 11.36 -7.31 19.88
N THR A 11 10.99 -7.02 21.13
CA THR A 11 9.60 -6.65 21.51
C THR A 11 9.53 -5.51 22.50
N ASP A 12 10.61 -4.75 22.69
CA ASP A 12 10.59 -3.52 23.51
C ASP A 12 11.06 -2.29 22.72
N GLU A 13 11.29 -2.42 21.42
CA GLU A 13 11.54 -1.23 20.60
C GLU A 13 10.20 -0.55 20.29
N ASP A 14 10.10 0.71 20.68
CA ASP A 14 8.99 1.57 20.33
C ASP A 14 9.22 2.16 18.93
N VAL A 15 8.21 2.09 18.07
CA VAL A 15 8.28 2.57 16.68
C VAL A 15 7.22 3.64 16.40
N CYS A 16 7.54 4.57 15.52
CA CYS A 16 6.63 5.64 15.14
C CYS A 16 5.77 5.21 13.94
N CYS A 17 4.45 5.31 14.09
CA CYS A 17 3.52 5.12 13.00
C CYS A 17 3.65 6.25 11.96
N ILE A 18 3.97 5.93 10.71
CA ILE A 18 4.14 6.95 9.66
C ILE A 18 2.82 7.65 9.26
N ALA A 19 1.68 7.08 9.62
CA ALA A 19 0.37 7.63 9.27
C ALA A 19 -0.15 8.63 10.32
N CYS A 20 -0.15 8.25 11.60
CA CYS A 20 -0.67 9.08 12.68
C CYS A 20 0.42 9.77 13.52
N GLY A 21 1.67 9.32 13.44
CA GLY A 21 2.78 9.83 14.25
C GLY A 21 2.87 9.24 15.67
N ASP A 22 1.93 8.37 16.05
CA ASP A 22 1.94 7.76 17.38
C ASP A 22 3.09 6.77 17.54
N THR A 23 3.69 6.78 18.73
CA THR A 23 4.66 5.78 19.16
C THR A 23 3.94 4.56 19.68
N VAL A 24 4.21 3.40 19.09
CA VAL A 24 3.59 2.11 19.46
C VAL A 24 4.67 1.04 19.62
N ALA A 25 4.41 0.05 20.47
CA ALA A 25 5.30 -1.09 20.60
C ALA A 25 5.49 -1.79 19.25
N ARG A 26 6.70 -2.26 18.96
CA ARG A 26 7.02 -2.95 17.69
C ARG A 26 6.09 -4.12 17.39
N SER A 27 5.63 -4.84 18.41
CA SER A 27 4.68 -5.96 18.33
C SER A 27 3.27 -5.54 17.91
N ASP A 28 2.91 -4.28 18.13
CA ASP A 28 1.64 -3.67 17.75
C ASP A 28 1.71 -2.86 16.44
N ALA A 29 2.88 -2.85 15.79
CA ALA A 29 3.09 -2.25 14.49
C ALA A 29 3.12 -3.29 13.35
N ARG A 30 2.77 -2.84 12.14
CA ARG A 30 2.94 -3.54 10.88
C ARG A 30 4.04 -2.89 10.07
N GLU A 31 4.87 -3.73 9.47
CA GLU A 31 5.91 -3.28 8.54
C GLU A 31 5.27 -2.84 7.23
N TYR A 32 5.61 -1.62 6.83
CA TYR A 32 5.26 -1.04 5.56
C TYR A 32 6.51 -1.01 4.66
N ASP A 33 6.43 -1.69 3.52
CA ASP A 33 7.41 -1.59 2.46
C ASP A 33 6.83 -0.75 1.32
N LYS A 34 7.31 0.49 1.21
CA LYS A 34 6.86 1.44 0.18
C LYS A 34 7.07 0.95 -1.25
N TYR A 35 7.97 -0.01 -1.45
CA TYR A 35 8.26 -0.56 -2.78
C TYR A 35 7.47 -1.83 -3.10
N GLY A 36 6.74 -2.40 -2.13
CA GLY A 36 5.95 -3.62 -2.31
C GLY A 36 6.78 -4.87 -2.66
N ASN A 37 8.10 -4.84 -2.46
CA ASN A 37 9.00 -5.95 -2.74
C ASN A 37 9.64 -6.44 -1.43
N ARG A 38 8.81 -7.08 -0.60
CA ARG A 38 9.21 -7.61 0.72
C ARG A 38 10.32 -8.65 0.65
N TRP A 39 10.51 -9.33 -0.48
CA TRP A 39 11.37 -10.52 -0.56
C TRP A 39 12.69 -10.30 -1.32
N ASN A 40 12.74 -9.50 -2.38
CA ASN A 40 13.85 -9.47 -3.36
C ASN A 40 14.83 -8.27 -3.23
N ARG A 41 15.10 -7.76 -2.02
CA ARG A 41 16.06 -6.66 -1.78
C ARG A 41 16.83 -6.89 -0.46
N ASP A 42 18.14 -6.65 -0.48
CA ASP A 42 19.04 -6.83 0.68
C ASP A 42 18.97 -5.63 1.64
N ASP A 43 19.03 -4.39 1.14
CA ASP A 43 18.94 -3.17 1.95
C ASP A 43 17.49 -2.69 2.16
N LYS A 44 16.70 -3.48 2.89
CA LYS A 44 15.32 -3.11 3.24
C LYS A 44 15.26 -2.38 4.58
N SER A 45 14.99 -1.08 4.53
CA SER A 45 14.39 -0.37 5.68
C SER A 45 12.87 -0.48 5.58
N PHE A 46 12.24 -0.84 6.69
CA PHE A 46 10.79 -0.85 6.83
C PHE A 46 10.33 0.39 7.58
N GLU A 47 9.20 0.93 7.15
CA GLU A 47 8.45 1.92 7.90
C GLU A 47 7.36 1.22 8.70
N TYR A 48 6.74 1.90 9.66
CA TYR A 48 5.79 1.27 10.58
C TYR A 48 4.42 1.91 10.54
N LEU A 49 3.39 1.08 10.56
CA LEU A 49 1.99 1.48 10.72
C LEU A 49 1.41 0.81 11.96
N CYS A 50 0.74 1.56 12.83
CA CYS A 50 -0.04 0.94 13.90
C CYS A 50 -1.20 0.13 13.29
N LYS A 51 -1.69 -0.88 14.02
CA LYS A 51 -2.81 -1.73 13.59
C LYS A 51 -4.03 -0.97 13.05
N PRO A 52 -4.55 0.09 13.68
CA PRO A 52 -5.71 0.80 13.13
C PRO A 52 -5.39 1.50 11.81
N CYS A 53 -4.28 2.24 11.70
CA CYS A 53 -3.91 2.90 10.45
C CYS A 53 -3.63 1.89 9.32
N TYR A 54 -3.07 0.73 9.65
CA TYR A 54 -2.88 -0.34 8.67
C TYR A 54 -4.22 -0.89 8.15
N GLN A 55 -5.25 -1.00 9.00
CA GLN A 55 -6.58 -1.48 8.59
C GLN A 55 -7.30 -0.49 7.68
N GLU A 56 -7.09 0.81 7.89
CA GLU A 56 -7.66 1.86 7.03
C GLU A 56 -6.86 2.07 5.73
N TYR A 57 -5.63 1.55 5.67
CA TYR A 57 -4.77 1.71 4.51
C TYR A 57 -5.30 0.95 3.29
N CYS A 58 -5.39 1.64 2.16
CA CYS A 58 -5.75 1.00 0.89
C CYS A 58 -4.60 0.11 0.40
N HIS A 59 -4.79 -1.21 0.49
CA HIS A 59 -3.79 -2.20 0.04
C HIS A 59 -3.71 -2.37 -1.48
N PHE A 60 -4.61 -1.72 -2.24
CA PHE A 60 -4.54 -1.77 -3.69
C PHE A 60 -3.33 -0.99 -4.19
N GLY A 61 -2.48 -1.66 -4.96
CA GLY A 61 -1.34 -1.01 -5.60
C GLY A 61 -1.77 0.14 -6.49
N ARG A 62 -1.00 1.23 -6.50
CA ARG A 62 -1.23 2.40 -7.36
C ARG A 62 -0.57 2.27 -8.74
N ALA A 63 -0.06 1.09 -9.08
CA ALA A 63 0.63 0.86 -10.35
C ALA A 63 -0.28 1.18 -11.55
N GLY A 64 0.15 2.15 -12.37
CA GLY A 64 -0.59 2.62 -13.55
C GLY A 64 -1.86 3.41 -13.23
N LEU A 65 -2.04 3.86 -11.98
CA LEU A 65 -3.15 4.76 -11.62
C LEU A 65 -2.90 6.17 -12.15
N GLU A 66 -1.69 6.71 -11.95
CA GLU A 66 -1.35 8.08 -12.38
C GLU A 66 -1.43 8.24 -13.90
N ASP A 67 -0.83 7.33 -14.66
CA ASP A 67 -0.94 7.31 -16.14
C ASP A 67 -2.41 7.32 -16.60
N ARG A 68 -3.28 6.56 -15.93
CA ARG A 68 -4.70 6.48 -16.30
C ARG A 68 -5.45 7.76 -15.98
N LEU A 69 -5.15 8.39 -14.85
CA LEU A 69 -5.72 9.68 -14.48
C LEU A 69 -5.29 10.77 -15.47
N GLU A 70 -4.03 10.77 -15.88
CA GLU A 70 -3.52 11.69 -16.90
C GLU A 70 -4.17 11.45 -18.26
N ALA A 71 -4.24 10.19 -18.71
CA ALA A 71 -4.88 9.82 -19.97
C ALA A 71 -6.38 10.17 -20.01
N ALA A 72 -7.08 10.07 -18.86
CA ALA A 72 -8.46 10.50 -18.72
C ALA A 72 -8.64 12.04 -18.74
N GLY A 73 -7.55 12.80 -18.57
CA GLY A 73 -7.56 14.26 -18.54
C GLY A 73 -7.90 14.84 -17.16
N ALA A 74 -7.45 14.20 -16.08
CA ALA A 74 -7.67 14.71 -14.72
C ALA A 74 -7.25 16.19 -14.60
N GLY A 75 -8.19 17.04 -14.17
CA GLY A 75 -7.96 18.48 -14.00
C GLY A 75 -7.87 19.31 -15.28
N THR A 76 -7.87 18.70 -16.47
CA THR A 76 -7.80 19.40 -17.77
C THR A 76 -9.11 19.39 -18.54
N VAL A 77 -10.01 18.44 -18.25
CA VAL A 77 -11.35 18.35 -18.85
C VAL A 77 -12.46 18.52 -17.81
N SER A 78 -13.69 18.68 -18.29
CA SER A 78 -14.87 18.70 -17.41
C SER A 78 -15.00 17.39 -16.63
N ARG A 79 -15.57 17.45 -15.43
CA ARG A 79 -15.74 16.27 -14.57
C ARG A 79 -16.50 15.15 -15.27
N ASP A 80 -17.56 15.46 -16.01
CA ASP A 80 -18.35 14.47 -16.74
C ASP A 80 -17.52 13.75 -17.81
N THR A 81 -16.75 14.52 -18.59
CA THR A 81 -15.85 13.96 -19.61
C THR A 81 -14.75 13.10 -18.99
N PHE A 82 -14.17 13.55 -17.88
CA PHE A 82 -13.15 12.80 -17.16
C PHE A 82 -13.70 11.46 -16.66
N LEU A 83 -14.86 11.46 -16.00
CA LEU A 83 -15.44 10.24 -15.43
C LEU A 83 -15.76 9.20 -16.51
N ARG A 84 -16.31 9.64 -17.65
CA ARG A 84 -16.57 8.75 -18.79
C ARG A 84 -15.27 8.12 -19.30
N ARG A 85 -14.26 8.93 -19.62
CA ARG A 85 -12.96 8.44 -20.14
C ARG A 85 -12.25 7.53 -19.14
N TYR A 86 -12.29 7.87 -17.86
CA TYR A 86 -11.68 7.06 -16.82
C TYR A 86 -12.34 5.68 -16.71
N HIS A 87 -13.68 5.62 -16.83
CA HIS A 87 -14.42 4.36 -16.86
C HIS A 87 -13.99 3.49 -18.04
N ASP A 88 -13.99 4.05 -19.26
CA ASP A 88 -13.58 3.34 -20.47
C ASP A 88 -12.17 2.76 -20.33
N LEU A 89 -11.20 3.57 -19.87
CA LEU A 89 -9.82 3.14 -19.64
C LEU A 89 -9.68 2.10 -18.53
N ALA A 90 -10.52 2.17 -17.49
CA ALA A 90 -10.52 1.19 -16.41
C ALA A 90 -11.00 -0.17 -16.90
N GLU A 91 -12.10 -0.21 -17.67
CA GLU A 91 -12.61 -1.44 -18.27
C GLU A 91 -11.59 -2.08 -19.22
N GLU A 92 -10.95 -1.31 -20.12
CA GLU A 92 -9.89 -1.80 -21.00
C GLU A 92 -8.71 -2.41 -20.23
N THR A 93 -8.35 -1.79 -19.10
CA THR A 93 -7.28 -2.27 -18.24
C THR A 93 -7.64 -3.57 -17.53
N GLU A 94 -8.88 -3.71 -17.06
CA GLU A 94 -9.38 -4.95 -16.45
C GLU A 94 -9.47 -6.07 -17.50
N GLN A 95 -9.92 -5.75 -18.72
CA GLN A 95 -9.96 -6.67 -19.84
C GLN A 95 -8.56 -7.17 -20.23
N THR A 96 -7.57 -6.28 -20.27
CA THR A 96 -6.17 -6.62 -20.58
C THR A 96 -5.57 -7.53 -19.50
N ARG A 97 -5.85 -7.26 -18.22
CA ARG A 97 -5.43 -8.11 -17.10
C ARG A 97 -6.11 -9.48 -17.13
N ALA A 98 -7.38 -9.54 -17.49
CA ALA A 98 -8.12 -10.79 -17.63
C ALA A 98 -7.62 -11.62 -18.83
N ASP A 99 -7.19 -10.96 -19.91
CA ASP A 99 -6.61 -11.60 -21.10
C ASP A 99 -5.16 -12.09 -20.88
N GLY A 100 -4.53 -11.71 -19.77
CA GLY A 100 -3.21 -12.22 -19.36
C GLY A 100 -2.05 -11.81 -20.26
N ARG A 101 -2.17 -10.67 -20.95
CA ARG A 101 -1.12 -10.08 -21.80
C ARG A 101 -0.25 -9.08 -21.04
#